data_AF-K3VEP5-F1
#
_entry.id   AF-K3VEP5-F1
#
_cell.length_a   1.000
_cell.length_b   1.000
_cell.length_c   1.000
_cell.angle_alpha   90.00
_cell.angle_beta   90.00
_cell.angle_gamma   90.00
#
_symmetry.space_group_name_H-M   'P 1'
#
loop_
_entity.id
_entity.type
_entity.pdbx_description
1 polymer ?
#
loop_
_entity_poly.entity_id
_entity_poly.type
_entity_poly.pdbx_seq_one_letter_code
_entity_poly.pdbx_strand_id
1 'polypeptide(L)'
;MKFTLLTQAALAISSITGAVANPTPDVSSVSDLDKRRDCSMTIKYVKTWVEDGLDRYRHWLITEPREDRHLDFWCEAVHSVQYFSNRQCYWGDDGKYYVDVSVVRGPAGHDYLMSTYNGACKDFERLTECKAIKQF
;
A
#
# COMPACT_ATOMS: atom_id res chain seq x y z
N MET A 1 43.10 2.69 -41.17
CA MET A 1 42.63 1.29 -41.14
C MET A 1 41.34 1.21 -41.95
N LYS A 2 41.29 0.36 -42.99
CA LYS A 2 40.07 -0.03 -43.71
C LYS A 2 39.45 -1.21 -42.97
N PHE A 3 38.14 -1.23 -42.74
CA PHE A 3 37.34 -2.46 -42.71
C PHE A 3 35.90 -2.17 -43.11
N THR A 4 35.29 -3.21 -43.67
CA THR A 4 34.26 -3.26 -44.70
C THR A 4 32.83 -3.27 -44.15
N LEU A 5 31.90 -2.85 -45.03
CA LEU A 5 30.43 -2.92 -44.99
C LEU A 5 29.84 -4.24 -44.47
N LEU A 6 28.68 -4.15 -43.79
CA LEU A 6 27.67 -5.21 -43.73
C LEU A 6 26.24 -4.63 -43.82
N THR A 7 25.71 -4.72 -45.05
CA THR A 7 24.39 -5.23 -45.48
C THR A 7 23.10 -4.88 -44.73
N GLN A 8 22.14 -4.39 -45.52
CA GLN A 8 20.73 -4.11 -45.20
C GLN A 8 19.92 -5.36 -44.81
N ALA A 9 18.94 -5.19 -43.93
CA ALA A 9 17.78 -6.07 -43.83
C ALA A 9 16.50 -5.23 -43.72
N ALA A 10 15.80 -5.10 -44.85
CA ALA A 10 14.43 -4.61 -44.89
C ALA A 10 13.50 -5.78 -44.51
N LEU A 11 12.77 -5.65 -43.41
CA LEU A 11 11.65 -6.53 -43.09
C LEU A 11 10.37 -5.86 -43.57
N ALA A 12 9.91 -6.27 -44.76
CA ALA A 12 8.54 -6.08 -45.18
C ALA A 12 7.68 -7.10 -44.42
N ILE A 13 6.67 -6.62 -43.68
CA ILE A 13 5.58 -7.47 -43.21
C ILE A 13 4.27 -6.79 -43.58
N SER A 14 3.64 -7.45 -44.55
CA SER A 14 2.28 -7.40 -45.07
C SER A 14 1.22 -6.71 -44.21
N SER A 15 0.57 -5.70 -44.79
CA SER A 15 -0.72 -5.17 -44.37
C SER A 15 -1.80 -6.24 -44.46
N ILE A 16 -2.26 -6.75 -43.33
CA ILE A 16 -3.47 -7.58 -43.27
C ILE A 16 -4.66 -6.63 -43.14
N THR A 17 -5.33 -6.39 -44.26
CA THR A 17 -6.68 -5.83 -44.28
C THR A 17 -7.65 -6.93 -43.86
N GLY A 18 -8.01 -6.96 -42.58
CA GLY A 18 -9.12 -7.75 -42.08
C GLY A 18 -10.25 -6.83 -41.64
N ALA A 19 -11.25 -6.63 -42.50
CA ALA A 19 -12.52 -6.05 -42.07
C ALA A 19 -13.35 -7.16 -41.40
N VAL A 20 -13.61 -7.02 -40.10
CA VAL A 20 -14.68 -7.77 -39.42
C VAL A 20 -15.45 -6.78 -38.54
N ALA A 21 -16.77 -6.90 -38.64
CA ALA A 21 -17.79 -6.00 -38.14
C ALA A 21 -17.58 -5.51 -36.70
N ASN A 22 -17.97 -4.25 -36.47
CA ASN A 22 -18.11 -3.61 -35.19
C ASN A 22 -19.34 -4.20 -34.45
N PRO A 23 -19.18 -4.88 -33.30
CA PRO A 23 -20.29 -5.02 -32.37
C PRO A 23 -20.38 -3.72 -31.57
N THR A 24 -21.55 -3.09 -31.60
CA THR A 24 -21.98 -2.06 -30.65
C THR A 24 -21.52 -2.45 -29.23
N PRO A 25 -20.92 -1.56 -28.42
CA PRO A 25 -20.61 -1.91 -27.05
C PRO A 25 -21.93 -2.18 -26.35
N ASP A 26 -22.15 -3.46 -26.03
CA ASP A 26 -23.27 -3.89 -25.24
C ASP A 26 -23.14 -3.22 -23.87
N VAL A 27 -24.15 -2.45 -23.49
CA VAL A 27 -24.25 -1.74 -22.21
C VAL A 27 -24.63 -2.77 -21.15
N SER A 28 -23.72 -3.72 -20.90
CA SER A 28 -23.95 -4.87 -20.02
C SER A 28 -22.70 -5.28 -19.22
N SER A 29 -21.72 -4.39 -19.06
CA SER A 29 -20.65 -4.57 -18.07
C SER A 29 -20.66 -3.50 -16.96
N VAL A 30 -21.86 -3.12 -16.50
CA VAL A 30 -22.02 -2.45 -15.18
C VAL A 30 -21.46 -3.35 -14.06
N SER A 31 -21.27 -4.64 -14.32
CA SER A 31 -20.57 -5.61 -13.46
C SER A 31 -19.06 -5.35 -13.31
N ASP A 32 -18.45 -4.49 -14.14
CA ASP A 32 -17.04 -4.07 -13.96
C ASP A 32 -16.89 -2.98 -12.87
N LEU A 33 -17.99 -2.44 -12.33
CA LEU A 33 -17.95 -1.53 -11.17
C LEU A 33 -17.85 -2.27 -9.83
N ASP A 34 -18.06 -3.59 -9.80
CA ASP A 34 -17.90 -4.41 -8.59
C ASP A 34 -16.44 -4.82 -8.32
N LYS A 35 -15.51 -4.49 -9.22
CA LYS A 35 -14.06 -4.62 -9.02
C LYS A 35 -13.49 -3.49 -8.16
N ARG A 36 -14.18 -3.07 -7.07
CA ARG A 36 -13.45 -2.42 -5.97
C ARG A 36 -12.46 -3.45 -5.48
N ARG A 37 -11.22 -3.28 -5.92
CA ARG A 37 -10.06 -4.15 -5.77
C ARG A 37 -10.17 -4.93 -4.44
N ASP A 38 -10.25 -6.26 -4.50
CA ASP A 38 -10.29 -7.17 -3.33
C ASP A 38 -8.94 -7.11 -2.59
N CYS A 39 -8.58 -5.93 -2.11
CA CYS A 39 -7.40 -5.65 -1.34
C CYS A 39 -7.77 -5.07 0.00
N SER A 40 -6.99 -5.44 1.02
CA SER A 40 -7.12 -4.90 2.35
C SER A 40 -5.76 -4.74 3.01
N MET A 41 -5.72 -3.84 3.99
CA MET A 41 -4.65 -3.75 4.96
C MET A 41 -5.26 -3.86 6.34
N THR A 42 -4.89 -4.91 7.08
CA THR A 42 -5.22 -5.04 8.49
C THR A 42 -4.12 -4.40 9.33
N ILE A 43 -4.52 -3.52 10.24
CA ILE A 43 -3.63 -2.90 11.20
C ILE A 43 -3.97 -3.49 12.57
N LYS A 44 -3.09 -4.38 13.05
CA LYS A 44 -3.32 -5.17 14.26
C LYS A 44 -2.45 -4.69 15.40
N TYR A 45 -3.06 -4.29 16.51
CA TYR A 45 -2.35 -4.00 17.74
C TYR A 45 -1.72 -5.27 18.32
N VAL A 46 -0.46 -5.17 18.72
CA VAL A 46 0.31 -6.30 19.27
C VAL A 46 0.58 -6.09 20.74
N LYS A 47 1.20 -4.97 21.12
CA LYS A 47 1.56 -4.64 22.49
C LYS A 47 1.94 -3.17 22.65
N THR A 48 1.93 -2.71 23.90
CA THR A 48 2.49 -1.42 24.33
C THR A 48 3.49 -1.65 25.45
N TRP A 49 4.57 -0.88 25.47
CA TRP A 49 5.55 -0.85 26.56
C TRP A 49 6.10 0.56 26.74
N VAL A 50 6.76 0.80 27.88
CA VAL A 50 7.42 2.08 28.12
C VAL A 50 8.83 2.04 27.56
N GLU A 51 9.19 3.04 26.76
CA GLU A 51 10.53 3.23 26.22
C GLU A 51 10.85 4.72 26.23
N ASP A 52 12.01 5.10 26.78
CA ASP A 52 12.47 6.50 26.88
C ASP A 52 11.44 7.46 27.51
N GLY A 53 10.66 6.98 28.47
CA GLY A 53 9.61 7.76 29.16
C GLY A 53 8.32 7.96 28.36
N LEU A 54 8.21 7.34 27.18
CA LEU A 54 7.05 7.38 26.30
C LEU A 54 6.34 6.03 26.25
N ASP A 55 5.07 6.03 25.85
CA ASP A 55 4.37 4.79 25.54
C ASP A 55 4.67 4.41 24.09
N ARG A 56 5.27 3.23 23.90
CA ARG A 56 5.66 2.66 22.61
C ARG A 56 4.69 1.58 22.20
N TYR A 57 4.08 1.76 21.03
CA TYR A 57 3.06 0.89 20.48
C TYR A 57 3.61 0.11 19.31
N ARG A 58 3.43 -1.21 19.33
CA ARG A 58 3.70 -2.09 18.18
C ARG A 58 2.42 -2.49 17.49
N HIS A 59 2.41 -2.29 16.18
CA HIS A 59 1.37 -2.77 15.29
C HIS A 59 1.96 -3.72 14.26
N TRP A 60 1.19 -4.70 13.86
CA TRP A 60 1.49 -5.58 12.74
C TRP A 60 0.58 -5.22 11.57
N LEU A 61 1.20 -4.96 10.42
CA LEU A 61 0.48 -4.74 9.16
C LEU A 61 0.37 -6.03 8.36
N ILE A 62 -0.83 -6.31 7.87
CA ILE A 62 -1.13 -7.48 7.04
C ILE A 62 -1.82 -6.97 5.79
N THR A 63 -1.30 -7.28 4.61
CA THR A 63 -1.94 -6.95 3.34
C THR A 63 -2.47 -8.23 2.70
N GLU A 64 -3.69 -8.15 2.16
CA GLU A 64 -4.34 -9.26 1.45
C GLU A 64 -4.93 -8.72 0.14
N PRO A 65 -4.51 -9.18 -1.05
CA PRO A 65 -3.30 -9.99 -1.25
C PRO A 65 -2.06 -9.24 -0.76
N ARG A 66 -0.96 -9.96 -0.52
CA ARG A 66 0.29 -9.34 -0.10
C ARG A 66 0.73 -8.28 -1.12
N GLU A 67 0.85 -7.05 -0.64
CA GLU A 67 1.28 -5.88 -1.39
C GLU A 67 2.16 -5.01 -0.49
N ASP A 68 3.47 -5.03 -0.74
CA ASP A 68 4.45 -4.34 0.11
C ASP A 68 4.37 -2.80 -0.08
N ARG A 69 3.87 -2.31 -1.21
CA ARG A 69 3.65 -0.86 -1.42
C ARG A 69 2.63 -0.25 -0.46
N HIS A 70 1.66 -1.04 0.01
CA HIS A 70 0.71 -0.58 1.03
C HIS A 70 1.37 -0.47 2.41
N LEU A 71 2.34 -1.35 2.70
CA LEU A 71 3.15 -1.28 3.91
C LEU A 71 4.01 -0.02 3.89
N ASP A 72 4.66 0.27 2.76
CA ASP A 72 5.44 1.49 2.56
C ASP A 72 4.58 2.75 2.68
N PHE A 73 3.38 2.75 2.07
CA PHE A 73 2.43 3.85 2.22
C PHE A 73 2.12 4.15 3.69
N TRP A 74 1.85 3.10 4.49
CA TRP A 74 1.59 3.28 5.91
C TRP A 74 2.82 3.77 6.66
N CYS A 75 4.00 3.25 6.33
CA CYS A 75 5.24 3.68 6.97
C CYS A 75 5.53 5.17 6.72
N GLU A 76 5.42 5.63 5.48
CA GLU A 76 5.57 7.05 5.12
C GLU A 76 4.55 7.92 5.85
N ALA A 77 3.30 7.48 5.92
CA ALA A 77 2.26 8.18 6.67
C ALA A 77 2.68 8.36 8.14
N VAL A 78 3.11 7.29 8.81
CA VAL A 78 3.62 7.33 10.19
C VAL A 78 4.83 8.25 10.34
N HIS A 79 5.76 8.23 9.39
CA HIS A 79 6.95 9.09 9.39
C HIS A 79 6.62 10.59 9.27
N SER A 80 5.50 10.93 8.64
CA SER A 80 5.03 12.31 8.50
C SER A 80 4.29 12.87 9.74
N VAL A 81 3.94 12.02 10.72
CA VAL A 81 3.17 12.45 11.90
C VAL A 81 4.05 13.21 12.89
N GLN A 82 3.63 14.43 13.23
CA GLN A 82 4.40 15.36 14.06
C GLN A 82 4.70 14.85 15.47
N TYR A 83 3.72 14.24 16.15
CA TYR A 83 3.85 13.82 17.55
C TYR A 83 4.16 12.34 17.73
N PHE A 84 4.53 11.66 16.63
CA PHE A 84 5.13 10.33 16.72
C PHE A 84 6.64 10.47 16.79
N SER A 85 7.24 9.73 17.72
CA SER A 85 8.67 9.65 17.94
C SER A 85 9.14 8.20 17.82
N ASN A 86 10.46 8.00 17.67
CA ASN A 86 11.09 6.68 17.49
C ASN A 86 10.32 5.77 16.50
N ARG A 87 9.97 6.32 15.34
CA ARG A 87 9.15 5.67 14.30
C ARG A 87 9.99 4.62 13.59
N GLN A 88 9.53 3.39 13.57
CA GLN A 88 10.22 2.28 12.94
C GLN A 88 9.22 1.41 12.18
N CYS A 89 9.55 1.09 10.94
CA CYS A 89 8.84 0.09 10.16
C CYS A 89 9.84 -0.94 9.67
N TYR A 90 9.58 -2.21 9.90
CA TYR A 90 10.54 -3.26 9.59
C TYR A 90 9.89 -4.64 9.52
N TRP A 91 10.52 -5.56 8.79
CA TRP A 91 10.20 -6.98 8.83
C TRP A 91 10.87 -7.62 10.05
N GLY A 92 10.09 -8.23 10.92
CA GLY A 92 10.60 -9.06 12.00
C GLY A 92 11.08 -10.42 11.48
N ASP A 93 11.93 -11.08 12.27
CA ASP A 93 12.43 -12.44 11.97
C ASP A 93 11.30 -13.48 11.89
N ASP A 94 10.12 -13.16 12.43
CA ASP A 94 8.90 -13.96 12.34
C ASP A 94 8.08 -13.70 11.07
N GLY A 95 8.62 -12.95 10.10
CA GLY A 95 8.00 -12.65 8.82
C GLY A 95 6.84 -11.66 8.90
N LYS A 96 6.68 -10.94 10.02
CA LYS A 96 5.64 -9.93 10.20
C LYS A 96 6.21 -8.54 9.96
N TYR A 97 5.46 -7.69 9.25
CA TYR A 97 5.82 -6.28 9.11
C TYR A 97 5.32 -5.49 10.31
N TYR A 98 6.25 -5.05 11.15
CA TYR A 98 5.94 -4.27 12.35
C TYR A 98 6.09 -2.77 12.09
N VAL A 99 5.20 -2.02 12.72
CA VAL A 99 5.28 -0.57 12.84
C VAL A 99 5.27 -0.22 14.32
N ASP A 100 6.39 0.32 14.78
CA ASP A 100 6.56 0.79 16.14
C ASP A 100 6.58 2.33 16.18
N VAL A 101 5.79 2.91 17.06
CA VAL A 101 5.73 4.37 17.28
C VAL A 101 5.68 4.68 18.76
N SER A 102 6.35 5.74 19.18
CA SER A 102 6.32 6.24 20.55
C SER A 102 5.53 7.55 20.63
N VAL A 103 4.63 7.65 21.60
CA VAL A 103 3.79 8.83 21.87
C VAL A 103 3.89 9.25 23.34
N VAL A 104 3.45 10.47 23.66
CA VAL A 104 3.40 10.95 25.04
C VAL A 104 2.63 9.97 25.91
N ARG A 105 3.12 9.73 27.13
CA ARG A 105 2.53 8.74 28.02
C ARG A 105 1.12 9.11 28.48
N GLY A 106 0.25 8.10 28.56
CA GLY A 106 -1.09 8.24 29.14
C GLY A 106 -2.21 8.50 28.12
N PRO A 107 -3.44 8.78 28.60
CA PRO A 107 -4.64 8.78 27.77
C PRO A 107 -4.58 9.74 26.58
N ALA A 108 -4.04 10.95 26.78
CA ALA A 108 -3.95 11.93 25.71
C ALA A 108 -3.08 11.48 24.53
N GLY A 109 -1.96 10.79 24.80
CA GLY A 109 -1.11 10.26 23.74
C GLY A 109 -1.73 9.04 23.05
N HIS A 110 -2.40 8.18 23.82
CA HIS A 110 -3.17 7.07 23.26
C HIS A 110 -4.29 7.55 22.34
N ASP A 111 -5.07 8.55 22.77
CA ASP A 111 -6.15 9.14 21.99
C ASP A 111 -5.61 9.77 20.70
N TYR A 112 -4.46 10.45 20.78
CA TYR A 112 -3.79 11.01 19.61
C TYR A 112 -3.35 9.93 18.62
N LEU A 113 -2.74 8.84 19.10
CA LEU A 113 -2.37 7.68 18.30
C LEU A 113 -3.61 7.11 17.58
N MET A 114 -4.68 6.84 18.33
CA MET A 114 -5.91 6.26 17.78
C MET A 114 -6.58 7.20 16.76
N SER A 115 -6.61 8.51 17.03
CA SER A 115 -7.12 9.50 16.07
C SER A 115 -6.33 9.50 14.77
N THR A 116 -5.00 9.51 14.88
CA THR A 116 -4.07 9.49 13.74
C THR A 116 -4.24 8.20 12.92
N TYR A 117 -4.29 7.05 13.57
CA TYR A 117 -4.47 5.76 12.90
C TYR A 117 -5.83 5.64 12.22
N ASN A 118 -6.89 6.15 12.85
CA ASN A 118 -8.22 6.21 12.24
C ASN A 118 -8.23 7.12 10.99
N GLY A 119 -7.50 8.25 11.02
CA GLY A 119 -7.30 9.13 9.87
C GLY A 119 -6.53 8.42 8.75
N ALA A 120 -5.38 7.82 9.07
CA ALA A 120 -4.56 7.08 8.12
C ALA A 120 -5.31 5.92 7.45
N CYS A 121 -6.18 5.21 8.19
CA CYS A 121 -7.06 4.20 7.60
C CYS A 121 -8.01 4.80 6.55
N LYS A 122 -8.65 5.95 6.85
CA LYS A 122 -9.55 6.62 5.90
C LYS A 122 -8.80 7.11 4.66
N ASP A 123 -7.60 7.65 4.84
CA ASP A 123 -6.77 8.09 3.72
C ASP A 123 -6.28 6.91 2.88
N PHE A 124 -5.90 5.80 3.51
CA PHE A 124 -5.57 4.56 2.81
C PHE A 124 -6.74 4.09 1.94
N GLU A 125 -7.94 3.99 2.51
CA GLU A 125 -9.14 3.59 1.77
C GLU A 125 -9.45 4.56 0.62
N ARG A 126 -9.33 5.87 0.86
CA ARG A 126 -9.58 6.91 -0.14
C ARG A 126 -8.56 6.91 -1.29
N LEU A 127 -7.29 6.65 -0.99
CA LEU A 127 -6.19 6.78 -1.96
C LEU A 127 -5.89 5.48 -2.70
N THR A 128 -6.16 4.33 -2.08
CA THR A 128 -5.82 3.02 -2.65
C THR A 128 -7.03 2.24 -3.13
N GLU A 129 -8.24 2.64 -2.71
CA GLU A 129 -9.51 1.93 -2.90
C GLU A 129 -9.54 0.54 -2.23
N CYS A 130 -8.53 0.20 -1.43
CA CYS A 130 -8.47 -1.01 -0.59
C CYS A 130 -9.16 -0.79 0.76
N LYS A 131 -9.60 -1.86 1.43
CA LYS A 131 -10.20 -1.77 2.78
C LYS A 131 -9.15 -1.65 3.88
N ALA A 132 -9.37 -0.79 4.87
CA ALA A 132 -8.56 -0.76 6.09
C ALA A 132 -9.28 -1.51 7.22
N ILE A 133 -8.71 -2.63 7.66
CA ILE A 133 -9.27 -3.45 8.74
C ILE A 133 -8.58 -3.07 10.05
N LYS A 134 -9.36 -2.54 10.99
CA LYS A 134 -8.86 -2.03 12.28
C LYS A 134 -8.98 -3.13 13.34
N GLN A 135 -7.86 -3.52 13.94
CA GLN A 135 -7.79 -4.47 15.04
C GLN A 135 -6.93 -3.89 16.17
N PHE A 136 -7.36 -2.74 16.70
CA PHE A 136 -6.72 -2.05 17.81
C PHE A 136 -7.35 -2.41 19.14
#